data_AF-X6P110-F1
#
_entry.id   AF-X6P110-F1
#
_cell.length_a   1.000
_cell.length_b   1.000
_cell.length_c   1.000
_cell.angle_alpha   90.00
_cell.angle_beta   90.00
_cell.angle_gamma   90.00
#
_symmetry.space_group_name_H-M   'P 1'
#
loop_
_entity.id
_entity.type
_entity.pdbx_description
1 polymer ?
#
loop_
_entity_poly.entity_id
_entity_poly.type
_entity_poly.pdbx_seq_one_letter_code
_entity_poly.pdbx_strand_id
1 'polypeptide(L)'
;MLHDFFLEACLYEFQILFEIGDGTGSLEKDEACSIKTKQKGLKKKYNKNMELMRNEYWLRQRNSQWQLKVAVKSHNRNEASSNLYRYQEFENLRAIYEKVDELLHAGKKARKLDESKTEPDLQLEKWLVEDCGLRPVSEFVTTRTRYVWKDVFHIEFDKSDFGYNVLEIECVLKPNTDQQSVAQASKELDTICQELGTIPSQSSPAVTYTKLQMHLWKFQPLIHDSLVKHNIFPKVSEDWIKSNCPDLCKA
;
A
#
# COMPACT_ATOMS: atom_id res chain seq x y z
N MET A 1 23.65 -18.57 25.99
CA MET A 1 23.79 -18.50 24.51
C MET A 1 22.60 -19.17 23.86
N LEU A 2 21.42 -18.57 24.01
CA LEU A 2 20.16 -19.02 23.43
C LEU A 2 19.37 -17.77 23.07
N HIS A 3 19.08 -17.64 21.77
CA HIS A 3 18.02 -16.82 21.21
C HIS A 3 18.01 -15.33 21.56
N ASP A 4 19.00 -14.59 21.05
CA ASP A 4 18.74 -13.23 20.59
C ASP A 4 17.94 -13.34 19.28
N PHE A 5 16.61 -13.43 19.43
CA PHE A 5 15.69 -13.22 18.32
C PHE A 5 15.92 -11.80 17.81
N PHE A 6 16.37 -11.71 16.56
CA PHE A 6 16.36 -10.47 15.79
C PHE A 6 14.96 -9.87 15.87
N LEU A 7 14.84 -8.76 16.60
CA LEU A 7 13.71 -7.85 16.50
C LEU A 7 13.81 -7.17 15.14
N GLU A 8 13.30 -7.82 14.10
CA GLU A 8 13.05 -7.16 12.82
C GLU A 8 12.03 -6.05 13.06
N ALA A 9 12.46 -4.81 12.87
CA ALA A 9 11.64 -3.62 13.01
C ALA A 9 10.50 -3.65 11.98
N CYS A 10 9.33 -4.09 12.44
CA CYS A 10 8.12 -4.18 11.64
C CYS A 10 7.03 -3.32 12.26
N LEU A 11 6.52 -2.36 11.49
CA LEU A 11 5.45 -1.47 11.92
C LEU A 11 4.09 -2.06 11.51
N TYR A 12 3.09 -1.97 12.38
CA TYR A 12 1.72 -2.28 12.01
C TYR A 12 1.00 -1.01 11.60
N GLU A 13 0.54 -0.95 10.36
CA GLU A 13 -0.24 0.16 9.84
C GLU A 13 -1.71 -0.24 9.78
N PHE A 14 -2.54 0.54 10.45
CA PHE A 14 -3.99 0.47 10.37
C PHE A 14 -4.45 1.61 9.51
N GLN A 15 -5.19 1.33 8.46
CA GLN A 15 -5.59 2.36 7.50
C GLN A 15 -7.08 2.28 7.23
N ILE A 16 -7.75 3.43 7.33
CA ILE A 16 -9.10 3.63 6.80
C ILE A 16 -9.05 4.74 5.74
N LEU A 17 -9.73 4.51 4.62
CA LEU A 17 -9.73 5.39 3.46
C LEU A 17 -11.07 6.13 3.34
N PHE A 18 -11.05 7.46 3.22
CA PHE A 18 -12.21 8.31 2.92
C PHE A 18 -11.97 9.15 1.66
N GLU A 19 -13.01 9.78 1.16
CA GLU A 19 -12.93 10.73 0.05
C GLU A 19 -13.05 12.17 0.58
N ILE A 20 -12.54 13.13 -0.18
CA ILE A 20 -12.50 14.55 0.21
C ILE A 20 -12.92 15.40 -0.98
N GLY A 21 -13.93 16.25 -0.79
CA GLY A 21 -14.20 17.39 -1.67
C GLY A 21 -13.22 18.54 -1.42
N ASP A 22 -13.17 19.51 -2.34
CA ASP A 22 -12.20 20.60 -2.42
C ASP A 22 -12.00 21.38 -1.09
N GLY A 23 -11.10 20.90 -0.23
CA GLY A 23 -10.76 21.50 1.06
C GLY A 23 -9.38 22.15 1.02
N THR A 24 -9.32 23.46 1.30
CA THR A 24 -8.10 24.25 1.35
C THR A 24 -7.37 24.05 2.69
N GLY A 25 -6.20 23.40 2.66
CA GLY A 25 -5.29 23.26 3.80
C GLY A 25 -3.84 23.41 3.35
N SER A 26 -3.01 24.06 4.18
CA SER A 26 -1.61 24.40 3.89
C SER A 26 -0.70 23.18 3.78
N LEU A 27 0.20 23.24 2.79
CA LEU A 27 1.02 22.15 2.25
C LEU A 27 2.29 21.88 3.06
N GLU A 28 2.50 20.62 3.46
CA GLU A 28 3.84 20.03 3.40
C GLU A 28 3.94 19.24 2.09
N LYS A 29 5.11 19.23 1.44
CA LYS A 29 5.26 18.73 0.07
C LYS A 29 6.23 17.56 0.07
N ASP A 30 5.69 16.34 0.12
CA ASP A 30 6.46 15.13 -0.16
C ASP A 30 6.48 14.86 -1.68
N GLU A 31 7.67 14.74 -2.27
CA GLU A 31 7.85 14.61 -3.72
C GLU A 31 8.24 13.19 -4.17
N ALA A 32 7.41 12.65 -5.08
CA ALA A 32 7.69 11.60 -6.07
C ALA A 32 7.91 10.13 -5.62
N CYS A 33 7.05 9.26 -6.16
CA CYS A 33 7.30 7.83 -6.34
C CYS A 33 7.77 7.65 -7.80
N SER A 34 8.96 7.09 -8.01
CA SER A 34 9.48 6.85 -9.36
C SER A 34 10.17 5.50 -9.48
N ILE A 35 9.78 4.70 -10.48
CA ILE A 35 10.67 3.70 -11.10
C ILE A 35 10.39 3.71 -12.60
N LYS A 36 11.33 4.26 -13.36
CA LYS A 36 11.23 4.38 -14.82
C LYS A 36 11.29 3.00 -15.48
N THR A 37 10.47 2.77 -16.50
CA THR A 37 10.93 2.20 -17.78
C THR A 37 9.84 2.24 -18.87
N LYS A 38 10.25 2.56 -20.10
CA LYS A 38 9.45 2.36 -21.32
C LYS A 38 9.12 0.88 -21.52
N GLN A 39 7.86 0.50 -21.76
CA GLN A 39 7.57 -0.85 -22.28
C GLN A 39 6.48 -0.91 -23.37
N LYS A 40 6.86 -1.59 -24.46
CA LYS A 40 6.00 -2.25 -25.46
C LYS A 40 5.91 -3.75 -25.13
N GLY A 41 4.71 -4.34 -25.25
CA GLY A 41 4.47 -5.79 -25.33
C GLY A 41 3.86 -6.43 -24.08
N LEU A 42 2.52 -6.42 -23.98
CA LEU A 42 1.73 -6.95 -22.87
C LEU A 42 1.28 -8.40 -23.12
N LYS A 43 1.61 -9.32 -22.20
CA LYS A 43 0.82 -10.49 -21.73
C LYS A 43 1.67 -11.57 -21.05
N LYS A 44 2.98 -11.66 -21.31
CA LYS A 44 3.89 -12.62 -20.65
C LYS A 44 4.81 -12.05 -19.56
N LYS A 45 4.88 -10.71 -19.40
CA LYS A 45 5.96 -10.04 -18.65
C LYS A 45 5.71 -9.75 -17.16
N TYR A 46 4.52 -10.02 -16.61
CA TYR A 46 4.15 -9.59 -15.24
C TYR A 46 3.78 -10.72 -14.28
N ASN A 47 4.08 -11.99 -14.61
CA ASN A 47 3.62 -13.12 -13.79
C ASN A 47 4.11 -13.01 -12.32
N LYS A 48 5.35 -12.55 -12.12
CA LYS A 48 5.94 -12.37 -10.80
C LYS A 48 5.40 -11.16 -10.03
N ASN A 49 5.10 -10.06 -10.72
CA ASN A 49 4.36 -8.95 -10.11
C ASN A 49 2.99 -9.40 -9.61
N MET A 50 2.31 -10.24 -10.39
CA MET A 50 1.02 -10.79 -10.00
C MET A 50 1.13 -11.75 -8.82
N GLU A 51 2.27 -12.41 -8.60
CA GLU A 51 2.50 -13.21 -7.39
C GLU A 51 2.58 -12.33 -6.14
N LEU A 52 3.30 -11.20 -6.18
CA LEU A 52 3.32 -10.22 -5.08
C LEU A 52 1.91 -9.68 -4.80
N MET A 53 1.24 -9.11 -5.81
CA MET A 53 -0.06 -8.46 -5.63
C MET A 53 -1.15 -9.45 -5.20
N ARG A 54 -1.14 -10.69 -5.68
CA ARG A 54 -2.12 -11.72 -5.23
C ARG A 54 -1.91 -12.20 -3.79
N ASN A 55 -0.73 -11.99 -3.24
CA ASN A 55 -0.46 -12.24 -1.84
C ASN A 55 -0.63 -10.98 -0.98
N GLU A 56 -1.07 -9.87 -1.58
CA GLU A 56 -1.20 -8.54 -0.95
C GLU A 56 0.14 -8.02 -0.42
N TYR A 57 1.20 -8.21 -1.22
CA TYR A 57 2.53 -7.65 -1.01
C TYR A 57 2.70 -6.43 -1.92
N TRP A 58 2.81 -5.26 -1.32
CA TRP A 58 2.92 -3.98 -2.03
C TRP A 58 4.35 -3.46 -1.91
N LEU A 59 5.18 -3.83 -2.89
CA LEU A 59 6.54 -3.34 -3.02
C LEU A 59 6.56 -2.02 -3.80
N ARG A 60 7.17 -0.98 -3.25
CA ARG A 60 7.32 0.34 -3.88
C ARG A 60 8.66 0.98 -3.54
N GLN A 61 9.02 2.00 -4.32
CA GLN A 61 10.08 2.93 -3.96
C GLN A 61 9.48 4.32 -3.82
N ARG A 62 9.64 4.96 -2.65
CA ARG A 62 9.18 6.31 -2.34
C ARG A 62 10.37 7.15 -1.93
N ASN A 63 10.59 8.30 -2.57
CA ASN A 63 11.73 9.20 -2.26
C ASN A 63 13.09 8.46 -2.28
N SER A 64 13.30 7.59 -3.27
CA SER A 64 14.44 6.68 -3.41
C SER A 64 14.58 5.57 -2.34
N GLN A 65 13.67 5.50 -1.37
CA GLN A 65 13.67 4.45 -0.34
C GLN A 65 12.72 3.31 -0.71
N TRP A 66 13.18 2.07 -0.58
CA TRP A 66 12.34 0.90 -0.78
C TRP A 66 11.44 0.66 0.44
N GLN A 67 10.18 0.33 0.16
CA GLN A 67 9.19 -0.03 1.16
C GLN A 67 8.40 -1.25 0.69
N LEU A 68 8.11 -2.17 1.61
CA LEU A 68 7.24 -3.32 1.37
C LEU A 68 6.14 -3.33 2.43
N LYS A 69 4.87 -3.32 2.00
CA LYS A 69 3.73 -3.61 2.86
C LYS A 69 3.24 -5.03 2.63
N VAL A 70 2.99 -5.78 3.70
CA VAL A 70 2.48 -7.15 3.67
C VAL A 70 1.18 -7.23 4.47
N ALA A 71 0.09 -7.67 3.85
CA ALA A 71 -1.19 -7.79 4.54
C ALA A 71 -1.11 -8.78 5.72
N VAL A 72 -1.59 -8.34 6.88
CA VAL A 72 -1.75 -9.22 8.05
C VAL A 72 -3.05 -9.98 7.88
N LYS A 73 -2.95 -11.26 7.52
CA LYS A 73 -4.12 -12.14 7.38
C LYS A 73 -4.78 -12.33 8.74
N SER A 74 -5.88 -11.64 9.01
CA SER A 74 -6.66 -11.86 10.23
C SER A 74 -7.24 -13.28 10.21
N HIS A 75 -7.21 -13.98 11.35
CA HIS A 75 -7.76 -15.33 11.46
C HIS A 75 -9.31 -15.35 11.46
N ASN A 76 -9.97 -14.18 11.43
CA ASN A 76 -11.41 -14.04 11.52
C ASN A 76 -11.99 -13.44 10.23
N ARG A 77 -12.48 -14.32 9.34
CA ARG A 77 -13.20 -13.98 8.10
C ARG A 77 -14.54 -13.24 8.30
N ASN A 78 -14.94 -12.95 9.54
CA ASN A 78 -16.21 -12.28 9.85
C ASN A 78 -16.09 -10.75 9.88
N GLU A 79 -14.90 -10.17 9.71
CA GLU A 79 -14.67 -8.72 9.59
C GLU A 79 -14.79 -8.22 8.14
N ALA A 80 -15.59 -8.89 7.30
CA ALA A 80 -15.75 -8.58 5.87
C ALA A 80 -16.43 -7.22 5.57
N SER A 81 -16.68 -6.40 6.59
CA SER A 81 -17.40 -5.13 6.51
C SER A 81 -16.59 -3.91 6.94
N SER A 82 -15.33 -4.05 7.35
CA SER A 82 -14.50 -2.88 7.71
C SER A 82 -13.56 -2.50 6.57
N ASN A 83 -13.54 -1.22 6.19
CA ASN A 83 -12.50 -0.61 5.34
C ASN A 83 -11.13 -0.53 6.07
N LEU A 84 -10.91 -1.42 7.04
CA LEU A 84 -9.75 -1.43 7.91
C LEU A 84 -8.70 -2.36 7.31
N TYR A 85 -7.68 -1.77 6.72
CA TYR A 85 -6.52 -2.51 6.25
C TYR A 85 -5.48 -2.62 7.37
N ARG A 86 -4.83 -3.80 7.47
CA ARG A 86 -3.72 -4.04 8.39
C ARG A 86 -2.51 -4.52 7.62
N TYR A 87 -1.44 -3.76 7.68
CA TYR A 87 -0.18 -4.09 7.03
C TYR A 87 0.97 -4.19 8.02
N GLN A 88 1.88 -5.11 7.75
CA GLN A 88 3.23 -5.08 8.26
C GLN A 88 4.09 -4.33 7.25
N GLU A 89 4.67 -3.21 7.65
CA GLU A 89 5.53 -2.39 6.79
C GLU A 89 7.02 -2.64 7.09
N PHE A 90 7.79 -2.85 6.02
CA PHE A 90 9.23 -3.07 6.03
C PHE A 90 9.90 -1.96 5.23
N GLU A 91 10.83 -1.25 5.87
CA GLU A 91 11.67 -0.20 5.23
C GLU A 91 13.16 -0.58 5.21
N ASN A 92 13.53 -1.65 5.92
CA ASN A 92 14.89 -2.17 5.91
C ASN A 92 15.10 -3.06 4.67
N LEU A 93 16.13 -2.75 3.86
CA LEU A 93 16.42 -3.46 2.61
C LEU A 93 16.61 -4.98 2.79
N ARG A 94 17.23 -5.40 3.89
CA ARG A 94 17.44 -6.82 4.19
C ARG A 94 16.12 -7.53 4.45
N ALA A 95 15.26 -6.94 5.27
CA ALA A 95 13.96 -7.51 5.58
C ALA A 95 13.06 -7.56 4.33
N ILE A 96 13.12 -6.53 3.48
CA ILE A 96 12.44 -6.52 2.17
C ILE A 96 12.95 -7.67 1.30
N TYR A 97 14.28 -7.83 1.19
CA TYR A 97 14.90 -8.91 0.43
C TYR A 97 14.43 -10.28 0.93
N GLU A 98 14.55 -10.54 2.23
CA GLU A 98 14.19 -11.80 2.86
C GLU A 98 12.70 -12.13 2.65
N LYS A 99 11.80 -11.14 2.78
CA LYS A 99 10.36 -11.34 2.54
C LYS A 99 10.00 -11.58 1.07
N VAL A 100 10.65 -10.88 0.14
CA VAL A 100 10.41 -11.09 -1.30
C VAL A 100 10.99 -12.44 -1.75
N ASP A 101 12.16 -12.83 -1.24
CA ASP A 101 12.79 -14.11 -1.55
C ASP A 101 11.97 -15.28 -0.99
N GLU A 102 11.51 -15.17 0.26
CA GLU A 102 10.59 -16.13 0.88
C GLU A 102 9.37 -16.37 -0.02
N LEU A 103 8.75 -15.31 -0.53
CA LEU A 103 7.55 -15.42 -1.34
C LEU A 103 7.81 -15.97 -2.76
N LEU A 104 8.84 -15.47 -3.46
CA LEU A 104 9.05 -15.76 -4.88
C LEU A 104 9.94 -16.99 -5.13
N HIS A 105 10.75 -17.39 -4.15
CA HIS A 105 11.74 -18.45 -4.27
C HIS A 105 11.62 -19.56 -3.22
N ALA A 106 10.52 -19.61 -2.42
CA ALA A 106 10.25 -20.69 -1.46
C ALA A 106 10.74 -22.07 -1.95
N GLY A 107 11.88 -22.54 -1.42
CA GLY A 107 12.49 -23.82 -1.77
C GLY A 107 13.75 -23.79 -2.65
N LYS A 108 14.25 -22.63 -3.09
CA LYS A 108 15.56 -22.48 -3.75
C LYS A 108 16.56 -21.81 -2.81
N LYS A 109 17.87 -22.04 -3.01
CA LYS A 109 18.92 -21.36 -2.21
C LYS A 109 18.80 -19.85 -2.43
N ALA A 110 18.42 -19.12 -1.38
CA ALA A 110 18.49 -17.67 -1.32
C ALA A 110 19.88 -17.21 -1.76
N ARG A 111 19.96 -16.28 -2.73
CA ARG A 111 21.16 -15.46 -2.85
C ARG A 111 21.27 -14.61 -1.58
N LYS A 112 22.48 -14.22 -1.19
CA LYS A 112 22.64 -13.27 -0.09
C LYS A 112 22.75 -11.87 -0.67
N LEU A 113 21.99 -10.93 -0.13
CA LEU A 113 22.23 -9.51 -0.38
C LEU A 113 23.59 -9.17 0.23
N ASP A 114 24.48 -8.59 -0.58
CA ASP A 114 25.78 -8.13 -0.11
C ASP A 114 25.69 -6.65 0.29
N GLU A 115 25.31 -6.43 1.54
CA GLU A 115 25.18 -5.09 2.15
C GLU A 115 26.52 -4.36 2.29
N SER A 116 27.66 -5.04 2.10
CA SER A 116 28.99 -4.43 2.25
C SER A 116 29.44 -3.58 1.05
N LYS A 117 28.67 -3.60 -0.04
CA LYS A 117 28.97 -2.83 -1.25
C LYS A 117 28.40 -1.42 -1.19
N THR A 118 29.02 -0.55 -1.98
CA THR A 118 28.80 0.91 -2.00
C THR A 118 27.38 1.37 -2.35
N GLU A 119 26.52 0.52 -2.92
CA GLU A 119 25.17 0.91 -3.39
C GLU A 119 24.14 -0.22 -3.16
N PRO A 120 23.60 -0.38 -1.94
CA PRO A 120 22.68 -1.46 -1.60
C PRO A 120 21.32 -1.36 -2.31
N ASP A 121 20.81 -0.15 -2.58
CA ASP A 121 19.54 0.05 -3.29
C ASP A 121 19.60 -0.43 -4.75
N LEU A 122 20.70 -0.13 -5.46
CA LEU A 122 20.91 -0.58 -6.84
C LEU A 122 21.06 -2.09 -6.93
N GLN A 123 21.64 -2.72 -5.90
CA GLN A 123 21.68 -4.18 -5.81
C GLN A 123 20.30 -4.78 -5.61
N LEU A 124 19.48 -4.19 -4.74
CA LEU A 124 18.11 -4.64 -4.53
C LEU A 124 17.31 -4.51 -5.84
N GLU A 125 17.35 -3.36 -6.50
CA GLU A 125 16.67 -3.15 -7.80
C GLU A 125 17.12 -4.18 -8.84
N LYS A 126 18.44 -4.36 -9.00
CA LYS A 126 18.99 -5.33 -9.94
C LYS A 126 18.52 -6.75 -9.64
N TRP A 127 18.54 -7.17 -8.37
CA TRP A 127 18.04 -8.47 -7.95
C TRP A 127 16.54 -8.63 -8.22
N LEU A 128 15.71 -7.64 -7.88
CA LEU A 128 14.27 -7.65 -8.16
C LEU A 128 13.99 -7.83 -9.65
N VAL A 129 14.76 -7.18 -10.53
CA VAL A 129 14.55 -7.20 -11.99
C VAL A 129 15.12 -8.45 -12.63
N GLU A 130 16.37 -8.80 -12.33
CA GLU A 130 17.12 -9.86 -13.02
C GLU A 130 16.81 -11.24 -12.44
N ASP A 131 16.78 -11.37 -11.11
CA ASP A 131 16.62 -12.66 -10.43
C ASP A 131 15.15 -12.95 -10.12
N CYS A 132 14.40 -11.97 -9.60
CA CYS A 132 12.97 -12.15 -9.32
C CYS A 132 12.07 -11.93 -10.54
N GLY A 133 12.59 -11.33 -11.62
CA GLY A 133 11.81 -11.06 -12.83
C GLY A 133 10.71 -10.02 -12.64
N LEU A 134 10.77 -9.19 -11.60
CA LEU A 134 9.79 -8.13 -11.33
C LEU A 134 10.00 -6.95 -12.29
N ARG A 135 8.92 -6.27 -12.64
CA ARG A 135 8.92 -5.06 -13.48
C ARG A 135 8.02 -4.00 -12.85
N PRO A 136 8.30 -2.70 -13.02
CA PRO A 136 7.36 -1.66 -12.59
C PRO A 136 5.99 -1.86 -13.26
N VAL A 137 4.92 -1.79 -12.46
CA VAL A 137 3.52 -1.90 -12.93
C VAL A 137 2.77 -0.58 -12.84
N SER A 138 3.29 0.38 -12.07
CA SER A 138 2.65 1.65 -11.76
C SER A 138 3.70 2.66 -11.32
N GLU A 139 3.53 3.93 -11.71
CA GLU A 139 4.36 5.07 -11.31
C GLU A 139 3.45 6.31 -11.30
N PHE A 140 3.37 7.01 -10.17
CA PHE A 140 2.55 8.21 -10.02
C PHE A 140 3.06 9.07 -8.87
N VAL A 141 2.86 10.39 -8.96
CA VAL A 141 3.19 11.33 -7.90
C VAL A 141 1.97 11.58 -7.03
N THR A 142 2.17 11.70 -5.72
CA THR A 142 1.14 12.13 -4.76
C THR A 142 1.66 13.31 -3.98
N THR A 143 0.85 14.37 -3.88
CA THR A 143 1.06 15.47 -2.92
C THR A 143 0.22 15.17 -1.69
N ARG A 144 0.83 15.21 -0.51
CA ARG A 144 0.22 14.80 0.76
C ARG A 144 0.15 15.97 1.73
N THR A 145 -1.02 16.22 2.31
CA THR A 145 -1.16 17.07 3.50
C THR A 145 -1.46 16.19 4.70
N ARG A 146 -0.63 16.25 5.74
CA ARG A 146 -0.75 15.39 6.93
C ARG A 146 -1.11 16.21 8.17
N TYR A 147 -2.03 15.68 8.96
CA TYR A 147 -2.36 16.16 10.30
C TYR A 147 -2.12 15.06 11.32
N VAL A 148 -1.76 15.44 12.55
CA VAL A 148 -1.60 14.51 13.67
C VAL A 148 -2.77 14.69 14.62
N TRP A 149 -3.43 13.58 14.98
CA TRP A 149 -4.55 13.53 15.90
C TRP A 149 -4.20 12.70 17.13
N LYS A 150 -4.35 13.30 18.32
CA LYS A 150 -4.03 12.68 19.62
C LYS A 150 -2.63 12.03 19.66
N ASP A 151 -1.65 12.64 18.98
CA ASP A 151 -0.24 12.20 18.89
C ASP A 151 0.01 10.79 18.32
N VAL A 152 -1.02 10.11 17.82
CA VAL A 152 -0.96 8.69 17.45
C VAL A 152 -1.52 8.44 16.04
N PHE A 153 -2.53 9.20 15.63
CA PHE A 153 -3.18 9.01 14.34
C PHE A 153 -2.70 10.07 13.36
N HIS A 154 -2.47 9.67 12.12
CA HIS A 154 -2.24 10.59 11.03
C HIS A 154 -3.49 10.65 10.16
N ILE A 155 -3.90 11.86 9.81
CA ILE A 155 -4.96 12.11 8.83
C ILE A 155 -4.29 12.70 7.61
N GLU A 156 -4.32 11.97 6.50
CA GLU A 156 -3.53 12.25 5.30
C GLU A 156 -4.44 12.56 4.11
N PHE A 157 -4.37 13.77 3.60
CA PHE A 157 -5.07 14.22 2.40
C PHE A 157 -4.12 14.07 1.22
N ASP A 158 -4.37 13.08 0.39
CA ASP A 158 -3.54 12.75 -0.75
C ASP A 158 -4.19 13.18 -2.06
N LYS A 159 -3.42 13.85 -2.89
CA LYS A 159 -3.76 14.21 -4.27
C LYS A 159 -2.75 13.62 -5.22
N SER A 160 -3.20 12.71 -6.09
CA SER A 160 -2.35 12.11 -7.11
C SER A 160 -2.35 12.93 -8.41
N ASP A 161 -1.22 12.89 -9.13
CA ASP A 161 -1.03 13.57 -10.42
C ASP A 161 -1.94 13.06 -11.55
N PHE A 162 -2.56 11.89 -11.37
CA PHE A 162 -3.53 11.31 -12.30
C PHE A 162 -5.00 11.64 -11.98
N GLY A 163 -5.23 12.53 -11.01
CA GLY A 163 -6.55 13.08 -10.70
C GLY A 163 -7.37 12.33 -9.66
N TYR A 164 -6.74 11.44 -8.87
CA TYR A 164 -7.38 10.76 -7.74
C TYR A 164 -7.00 11.41 -6.42
N ASN A 165 -8.00 11.71 -5.60
CA ASN A 165 -7.81 12.29 -4.27
C ASN A 165 -8.39 11.35 -3.22
N VAL A 166 -7.70 11.19 -2.09
CA VAL A 166 -8.12 10.28 -1.02
C VAL A 166 -7.66 10.80 0.34
N LEU A 167 -8.50 10.61 1.36
CA LEU A 167 -8.13 10.75 2.77
C LEU A 167 -7.71 9.40 3.30
N GLU A 168 -6.60 9.33 4.00
CA GLU A 168 -6.17 8.13 4.71
C GLU A 168 -6.08 8.50 6.20
N ILE A 169 -6.80 7.79 7.07
CA ILE A 169 -6.59 7.86 8.51
C ILE A 169 -5.77 6.64 8.87
N GLU A 170 -4.53 6.88 9.29
CA GLU A 170 -3.58 5.83 9.61
C GLU A 170 -3.11 5.90 11.08
N CYS A 171 -2.79 4.73 11.63
CA CYS A 171 -2.10 4.61 12.91
C CYS A 171 -0.98 3.59 12.76
N VAL A 172 0.20 3.96 13.26
CA VAL A 172 1.41 3.13 13.19
C VAL A 172 1.72 2.60 14.59
N LEU A 173 1.56 1.30 14.79
CA LEU A 173 1.90 0.64 16.05
C LEU A 173 3.30 0.03 15.98
N LYS A 174 3.95 -0.02 17.16
CA LYS A 174 5.31 -0.56 17.29
C LYS A 174 5.34 -2.08 17.05
N PRO A 175 6.52 -2.64 16.70
CA PRO A 175 6.69 -4.08 16.70
C PRO A 175 6.31 -4.67 18.06
N ASN A 176 5.65 -5.83 18.06
CA ASN A 176 5.18 -6.55 19.26
C ASN A 176 4.13 -5.81 20.12
N THR A 177 3.42 -4.82 19.57
CA THR A 177 2.22 -4.28 20.22
C THR A 177 1.21 -5.41 20.50
N ASP A 178 0.68 -5.45 21.71
CA ASP A 178 -0.24 -6.51 22.14
C ASP A 178 -1.62 -6.39 21.45
N GLN A 179 -2.37 -7.49 21.44
CA GLN A 179 -3.66 -7.57 20.76
C GLN A 179 -4.71 -6.61 21.35
N GLN A 180 -4.62 -6.25 22.64
CA GLN A 180 -5.55 -5.30 23.25
C GLN A 180 -5.28 -3.88 22.76
N SER A 181 -4.01 -3.49 22.68
CA SER A 181 -3.59 -2.20 22.12
C SER A 181 -3.98 -2.07 20.64
N VAL A 182 -3.84 -3.15 19.85
CA VAL A 182 -4.34 -3.22 18.46
C VAL A 182 -5.86 -3.00 18.38
N ALA A 183 -6.61 -3.68 19.24
CA ALA A 183 -8.06 -3.53 19.29
C ALA A 183 -8.48 -2.13 19.75
N GLN A 184 -7.73 -1.52 20.67
CA GLN A 184 -7.98 -0.16 21.14
C GLN A 184 -7.72 0.87 20.04
N ALA A 185 -6.61 0.75 19.30
CA ALA A 185 -6.33 1.61 18.14
C ALA A 185 -7.43 1.51 17.09
N SER A 186 -7.96 0.30 16.84
CA SER A 186 -9.06 0.09 15.91
C SER A 186 -10.36 0.79 16.36
N LYS A 187 -10.71 0.71 17.65
CA LYS A 187 -11.87 1.43 18.20
C LYS A 187 -11.70 2.94 18.16
N GLU A 188 -10.49 3.42 18.40
CA GLU A 188 -10.20 4.85 18.36
C GLU A 188 -10.28 5.40 16.92
N LEU A 189 -9.85 4.61 15.92
CA LEU A 189 -10.10 4.93 14.52
C LEU A 189 -11.60 5.12 14.26
N ASP A 190 -12.46 4.20 14.70
CA ASP A 190 -13.91 4.33 14.54
C ASP A 190 -14.44 5.63 15.17
N THR A 191 -13.94 6.00 16.35
CA THR A 191 -14.29 7.27 17.02
C THR A 191 -13.88 8.48 16.18
N ILE A 192 -12.66 8.50 15.63
CA ILE A 192 -12.18 9.59 14.78
C ILE A 192 -13.09 9.73 13.55
N CYS A 193 -13.51 8.62 12.94
CA CYS A 193 -14.41 8.63 11.80
C CYS A 193 -15.78 9.23 12.14
N GLN A 194 -16.28 8.95 13.34
CA GLN A 194 -17.53 9.54 13.84
C GLN A 194 -17.39 11.04 14.09
N GLU A 195 -16.29 11.47 14.71
CA GLU A 195 -16.01 12.88 15.01
C GLU A 195 -15.80 13.72 13.75
N LEU A 196 -15.16 13.16 12.72
CA LEU A 196 -15.00 13.82 11.42
C LEU A 196 -16.28 13.82 10.57
N GLY A 197 -17.34 13.16 11.03
CA GLY A 197 -18.59 13.02 10.27
C GLY A 197 -18.45 12.16 9.01
N THR A 198 -17.38 11.37 8.91
CA THR A 198 -17.03 10.59 7.71
C THR A 198 -17.55 9.16 7.75
N ILE A 199 -18.54 8.86 8.61
CA ILE A 199 -19.10 7.51 8.74
C ILE A 199 -19.60 7.04 7.36
N PRO A 200 -19.04 5.95 6.81
CA PRO A 200 -19.73 5.18 5.80
C PRO A 200 -20.98 4.64 6.49
N SER A 201 -22.14 5.23 6.22
CA SER A 201 -23.39 4.75 6.84
C SER A 201 -23.49 3.23 6.60
N GLN A 202 -24.03 2.47 7.56
CA GLN A 202 -24.27 1.02 7.36
C GLN A 202 -25.12 0.73 6.10
N SER A 203 -25.75 1.76 5.52
CA SER A 203 -26.55 1.76 4.29
C SER A 203 -25.73 2.00 3.00
N SER A 204 -24.47 2.40 3.11
CA SER A 204 -23.58 2.62 1.98
C SER A 204 -22.13 2.51 2.47
N PRO A 205 -21.47 1.33 2.34
CA PRO A 205 -20.04 1.28 2.52
C PRO A 205 -19.45 2.23 1.46
N ALA A 206 -18.82 3.31 1.92
CA ALA A 206 -17.98 4.14 1.07
C ALA A 206 -16.91 3.21 0.52
N VAL A 207 -17.12 2.73 -0.70
CA VAL A 207 -16.14 1.89 -1.38
C VAL A 207 -15.02 2.84 -1.81
N THR A 208 -14.04 3.01 -0.94
CA THR A 208 -12.86 3.80 -1.26
C THR A 208 -11.80 2.88 -1.86
N TYR A 209 -11.16 3.33 -2.93
CA TYR A 209 -10.14 2.56 -3.63
C TYR A 209 -8.74 3.05 -3.24
N THR A 210 -7.76 2.16 -3.25
CA THR A 210 -6.36 2.60 -3.03
C THR A 210 -5.86 3.39 -4.25
N LYS A 211 -4.86 4.26 -4.05
CA LYS A 211 -4.21 4.99 -5.15
C LYS A 211 -3.68 4.05 -6.25
N LEU A 212 -3.03 2.94 -5.85
CA LEU A 212 -2.54 1.94 -6.79
C LEU A 212 -3.67 1.26 -7.55
N GLN A 213 -4.76 0.90 -6.88
CA GLN A 213 -5.93 0.31 -7.53
C GLN A 213 -6.48 1.24 -8.61
N MET A 214 -6.66 2.52 -8.28
CA MET A 214 -7.17 3.52 -9.22
C MET A 214 -6.23 3.78 -10.39
N HIS A 215 -4.93 3.82 -10.13
CA HIS A 215 -3.94 3.95 -11.20
C HIS A 215 -3.95 2.73 -12.14
N LEU A 216 -4.01 1.51 -11.59
CA LEU A 216 -4.11 0.28 -12.39
C LEU A 216 -5.43 0.21 -13.17
N TRP A 217 -6.56 0.62 -12.57
CA TRP A 217 -7.84 0.70 -13.26
C TRP A 217 -7.76 1.62 -14.49
N LYS A 218 -7.15 2.81 -14.33
CA LYS A 218 -7.05 3.80 -15.41
C LYS A 218 -6.03 3.42 -16.48
N PHE A 219 -4.83 2.97 -16.10
CA PHE A 219 -3.70 2.84 -17.03
C PHE A 219 -3.29 1.39 -17.33
N GLN A 220 -3.70 0.41 -16.52
CA GLN A 220 -3.35 -1.00 -16.67
C GLN A 220 -4.56 -1.93 -16.41
N PRO A 221 -5.69 -1.74 -17.13
CA PRO A 221 -6.96 -2.40 -16.81
C PRO A 221 -6.86 -3.94 -16.81
N LEU A 222 -5.99 -4.53 -17.64
CA LEU A 222 -5.77 -5.98 -17.64
C LEU A 222 -5.18 -6.51 -16.33
N ILE A 223 -4.29 -5.74 -15.69
CA ILE A 223 -3.72 -6.09 -14.37
C ILE A 223 -4.81 -5.91 -13.31
N HIS A 224 -5.49 -4.76 -13.32
CA HIS A 224 -6.61 -4.46 -12.43
C HIS A 224 -7.69 -5.55 -12.46
N ASP A 225 -8.19 -5.92 -13.64
CA ASP A 225 -9.24 -6.91 -13.81
C ASP A 225 -8.80 -8.30 -13.33
N SER A 226 -7.52 -8.63 -13.52
CA SER A 226 -6.96 -9.85 -12.95
C SER A 226 -6.97 -9.82 -11.41
N LEU A 227 -6.69 -8.68 -10.78
CA LEU A 227 -6.73 -8.55 -9.32
C LEU A 227 -8.17 -8.59 -8.78
N VAL A 228 -9.12 -7.98 -9.48
CA VAL A 228 -10.56 -8.11 -9.17
C VAL A 228 -11.00 -9.57 -9.27
N LYS A 229 -10.62 -10.28 -10.34
CA LYS A 229 -10.95 -11.71 -10.53
C LYS A 229 -10.43 -12.61 -9.40
N HIS A 230 -9.33 -12.24 -8.75
CA HIS A 230 -8.74 -12.98 -7.64
C HIS A 230 -9.18 -12.46 -6.27
N ASN A 231 -10.19 -11.59 -6.21
CA ASN A 231 -10.71 -10.97 -4.98
C ASN A 231 -9.65 -10.20 -4.18
N ILE A 232 -8.65 -9.64 -4.87
CA ILE A 232 -7.63 -8.77 -4.25
C ILE A 232 -8.13 -7.34 -4.18
N PHE A 233 -8.79 -6.87 -5.24
CA PHE A 233 -9.43 -5.56 -5.29
C PHE A 233 -10.94 -5.71 -5.46
N PRO A 234 -11.74 -4.82 -4.83
CA PRO A 234 -13.14 -4.69 -5.18
C PRO A 234 -13.27 -4.17 -6.62
N LYS A 235 -14.39 -4.48 -7.29
CA LYS A 235 -14.68 -3.91 -8.60
C LYS A 235 -14.85 -2.39 -8.49
N VAL A 236 -14.17 -1.63 -9.34
CA VAL A 236 -14.37 -0.18 -9.45
C VAL A 236 -15.72 0.12 -10.10
N SER A 237 -16.52 0.98 -9.46
CA SER A 237 -17.81 1.45 -9.97
C SER A 237 -17.61 2.68 -10.84
N GLU A 238 -17.91 2.59 -12.14
CA GLU A 238 -17.78 3.74 -13.05
C GLU A 238 -18.71 4.90 -12.68
N ASP A 239 -19.91 4.60 -12.19
CA ASP A 239 -20.87 5.63 -11.76
C ASP A 239 -20.36 6.36 -10.50
N TRP A 240 -19.69 5.63 -9.61
CA TRP A 240 -19.00 6.22 -8.46
C TRP A 240 -17.88 7.14 -8.95
N ILE A 241 -17.04 6.69 -9.88
CA ILE A 241 -15.94 7.50 -10.42
C ILE A 241 -16.44 8.78 -11.08
N LYS A 242 -17.50 8.72 -11.88
CA LYS A 242 -18.08 9.91 -12.52
C LYS A 242 -18.60 10.93 -11.50
N SER A 243 -19.14 10.45 -10.39
CA SER A 243 -19.74 11.29 -9.36
C SER A 243 -18.71 11.93 -8.44
N ASN A 244 -17.64 11.20 -8.13
CA ASN A 244 -16.72 11.51 -7.04
C ASN A 244 -15.31 11.91 -7.52
N CYS A 245 -14.92 11.45 -8.71
CA CYS A 245 -13.61 11.73 -9.29
C CYS A 245 -13.74 12.19 -10.75
N PRO A 246 -14.43 13.32 -11.03
CA PRO A 246 -14.66 13.77 -12.39
C PRO A 246 -13.37 14.04 -13.18
N ASP A 247 -12.27 14.39 -12.48
CA ASP A 247 -10.96 14.59 -13.09
C ASP A 247 -10.30 13.28 -13.56
N LEU A 248 -10.62 12.14 -12.94
CA LEU A 248 -10.17 10.83 -13.41
C LEU A 248 -10.79 10.47 -14.77
N CYS A 249 -11.99 10.95 -15.06
CA CYS A 249 -12.72 10.72 -16.31
C CYS A 249 -12.27 11.60 -17.48
N LYS A 250 -11.44 12.63 -17.24
CA LYS A 250 -10.91 13.49 -18.30
C LYS A 250 -9.74 12.77 -19.00
N ALA A 251 -9.88 12.60 -20.31
CA ALA A 251 -8.93 11.90 -21.18
C ALA A 251 -7.68 12.74 -21.47
#